data_AF-A0A8J8J892-F1
#
_entry.id   AF-A0A8J8J892-F1
#
_cell.length_a   1.000
_cell.length_b   1.000
_cell.length_c   1.000
_cell.angle_alpha   90.00
_cell.angle_beta   90.00
_cell.angle_gamma   90.00
#
_symmetry.space_group_name_H-M   'P 1'
#
loop_
_entity.id
_entity.type
_entity.pdbx_description
1 polymer ?
#
loop_
_entity_poly.entity_id
_entity_poly.type
_entity_poly.pdbx_seq_one_letter_code
_entity_poly.pdbx_strand_id
1 'polypeptide(L)'
;MKTLADVLREALREKGIESIGTLSKRFRKSRNKLQDIAVEIVHGKGAIFRVPEKTAVAWDLNGNRVEGSYYAYAPLCMADKFEMVLSPEELRSKLPEWPYFIIDLQLWNKHTQKEKGKVCLQINQSYGLLRDYFTGRELAVTGANEEFREMFHGPLDRITTYEGPTAEFLKERGIDEVVLLDPWADEVLSEKDFDVKAFIIGGIVDTGHDKKLTPKIGEELEGAGIKVRRRKIVLRGDVTGVPDRINRILGIILKMLVEGKSMDEAVYEFQEPLHARWRLRKELPKRATRYMVDGKTYRVVEKELFDEYSKWLKIRPEDFVKVLRELDLVALDRKRIHHLNKISNARLIRGKLYRVILLKKAAMLCYNC
;
A
#
# COMPACT_ATOMS: atom_id res chain seq x y z
N MET A 1 -0.74 6.32 -14.66
CA MET A 1 -0.05 5.32 -15.53
C MET A 1 -1.09 4.33 -16.07
N LYS A 2 -0.96 3.81 -17.31
CA LYS A 2 -1.93 2.84 -17.86
C LYS A 2 -1.85 1.50 -17.13
N THR A 3 -2.99 0.87 -16.87
CA THR A 3 -3.10 -0.51 -16.39
C THR A 3 -3.14 -1.52 -17.54
N LEU A 4 -2.95 -2.80 -17.26
CA LEU A 4 -3.10 -3.86 -18.25
C LEU A 4 -4.53 -3.93 -18.81
N ALA A 5 -5.55 -3.67 -17.97
CA ALA A 5 -6.93 -3.55 -18.42
C ALA A 5 -7.13 -2.40 -19.41
N ASP A 6 -6.45 -1.26 -19.21
CA ASP A 6 -6.50 -0.14 -20.15
C ASP A 6 -5.88 -0.53 -21.50
N VAL A 7 -4.75 -1.23 -21.49
CA VAL A 7 -4.10 -1.74 -22.71
C VAL A 7 -5.01 -2.71 -23.46
N LEU A 8 -5.64 -3.67 -22.75
CA LEU A 8 -6.61 -4.57 -23.36
C LEU A 8 -7.80 -3.80 -23.94
N ARG A 9 -8.33 -2.79 -23.23
CA ARG A 9 -9.46 -1.98 -23.68
C ARG A 9 -9.15 -1.27 -24.98
N GLU A 10 -7.96 -0.67 -25.08
CA GLU A 10 -7.49 0.01 -26.29
C GLU A 10 -7.33 -0.98 -27.45
N ALA A 11 -6.70 -2.14 -27.21
CA ALA A 11 -6.53 -3.19 -28.21
C ALA A 11 -7.87 -3.73 -28.75
N LEU A 12 -8.88 -3.88 -27.89
CA LEU A 12 -10.22 -4.29 -28.30
C LEU A 12 -10.92 -3.20 -29.12
N ARG A 13 -10.78 -1.94 -28.71
CA ARG A 13 -11.39 -0.79 -29.42
C ARG A 13 -10.83 -0.62 -30.82
N GLU A 14 -9.52 -0.80 -31.00
CA GLU A 14 -8.86 -0.77 -32.32
C GLU A 14 -9.44 -1.83 -33.27
N LYS A 15 -9.93 -2.95 -32.74
CA LYS A 15 -10.58 -4.03 -33.51
C LYS A 15 -12.10 -3.86 -33.65
N GLY A 16 -12.65 -2.73 -33.20
CA GLY A 16 -14.10 -2.48 -33.23
C GLY A 16 -14.92 -3.33 -32.26
N ILE A 17 -14.30 -3.85 -31.19
CA ILE A 17 -14.98 -4.69 -30.20
C ILE A 17 -15.44 -3.83 -29.02
N GLU A 18 -16.75 -3.79 -28.78
CA GLU A 18 -17.36 -2.98 -27.71
C GLU A 18 -17.65 -3.76 -26.43
N SER A 19 -17.74 -5.09 -26.51
CA SER A 19 -17.98 -5.97 -25.36
C SER A 19 -17.37 -7.35 -25.56
N ILE A 20 -16.97 -7.99 -24.46
CA ILE A 20 -16.41 -9.35 -24.46
C ILE A 20 -17.10 -10.24 -23.42
N GLY A 21 -17.43 -11.45 -23.82
CA GLY A 21 -17.85 -12.53 -22.92
C GLY A 21 -16.69 -13.41 -22.48
N THR A 22 -17.00 -14.53 -21.82
CA THR A 22 -16.00 -15.54 -21.47
C THR A 22 -16.59 -16.95 -21.58
N LEU A 23 -15.81 -17.87 -22.15
CA LEU A 23 -16.13 -19.31 -22.17
C LEU A 23 -15.55 -20.04 -20.95
N SER A 24 -14.85 -19.34 -20.06
CA SER A 24 -14.26 -19.92 -18.85
C SER A 24 -14.97 -19.46 -17.58
N LYS A 25 -15.38 -20.43 -16.75
CA LYS A 25 -16.06 -20.15 -15.47
C LYS A 25 -15.13 -19.54 -14.41
N ARG A 26 -13.81 -19.49 -14.63
CA ARG A 26 -12.83 -19.02 -13.64
C ARG A 26 -13.01 -17.55 -13.23
N PHE A 27 -13.58 -16.74 -14.11
CA PHE A 27 -13.72 -15.31 -13.84
C PHE A 27 -14.96 -14.95 -13.04
N ARG A 28 -15.82 -15.91 -12.63
CA ARG A 28 -17.13 -15.62 -12.00
C ARG A 28 -17.08 -14.60 -10.86
N LYS A 29 -16.09 -14.72 -9.96
CA LYS A 29 -15.91 -13.85 -8.78
C LYS A 29 -14.93 -12.68 -8.98
N SER A 30 -14.50 -12.46 -10.22
CA SER A 30 -13.58 -11.37 -10.57
C SER A 30 -14.20 -10.01 -10.26
N ARG A 31 -13.41 -9.12 -9.65
CA ARG A 31 -13.77 -7.71 -9.42
C ARG A 31 -13.54 -6.85 -10.67
N ASN A 32 -12.50 -7.16 -11.44
CA ASN A 32 -12.19 -6.49 -12.71
C ASN A 32 -11.96 -7.55 -13.79
N LYS A 33 -13.00 -7.79 -14.59
CA LYS A 33 -13.03 -8.85 -15.60
C LYS A 33 -12.01 -8.65 -16.70
N LEU A 34 -11.85 -7.40 -17.15
CA LEU A 34 -10.90 -7.04 -18.20
C LEU A 34 -9.47 -7.28 -17.72
N GLN A 35 -9.14 -6.89 -16.49
CA GLN A 35 -7.83 -7.14 -15.90
C GLN A 35 -7.52 -8.64 -15.83
N ASP A 36 -8.42 -9.44 -15.23
CA ASP A 36 -8.18 -10.87 -15.05
C ASP A 36 -8.08 -11.63 -16.39
N ILE A 37 -8.88 -11.23 -17.38
CA ILE A 37 -8.80 -11.76 -18.74
C ILE A 37 -7.45 -11.38 -19.38
N ALA A 38 -7.05 -10.12 -19.31
CA ALA A 38 -5.80 -9.64 -19.88
C ALA A 38 -4.57 -10.35 -19.28
N VAL A 39 -4.58 -10.59 -17.96
CA VAL A 39 -3.54 -11.36 -17.26
C VAL A 39 -3.44 -12.76 -17.85
N GLU A 40 -4.56 -13.45 -18.07
CA GLU A 40 -4.50 -14.81 -18.63
C GLU A 40 -4.09 -14.81 -20.11
N ILE A 41 -4.40 -13.77 -20.87
CA ILE A 41 -3.93 -13.61 -22.25
C ILE A 41 -2.42 -13.37 -22.27
N VAL A 42 -1.90 -12.41 -21.50
CA VAL A 42 -0.47 -12.05 -21.50
C VAL A 42 0.42 -13.20 -21.02
N HIS A 43 -0.10 -14.07 -20.15
CA HIS A 43 0.58 -15.30 -19.72
C HIS A 43 0.35 -16.51 -20.65
N GLY A 44 -0.24 -16.29 -21.84
CA GLY A 44 -0.39 -17.31 -22.88
C GLY A 44 -1.37 -18.43 -22.53
N LYS A 45 -2.34 -18.18 -21.63
CA LYS A 45 -3.34 -19.18 -21.23
C LYS A 45 -4.61 -19.13 -22.07
N GLY A 46 -4.83 -18.07 -22.84
CA GLY A 46 -5.97 -17.92 -23.74
C GLY A 46 -5.84 -16.69 -24.64
N ALA A 47 -6.88 -16.45 -25.42
CA ALA A 47 -6.98 -15.36 -26.37
C ALA A 47 -8.44 -14.87 -26.45
N ILE A 48 -8.68 -13.79 -27.20
CA ILE A 48 -10.04 -13.37 -27.56
C ILE A 48 -10.39 -13.98 -28.91
N PHE A 49 -11.56 -14.61 -28.98
CA PHE A 49 -12.06 -15.28 -30.16
C PHE A 49 -13.42 -14.73 -30.56
N ARG A 50 -13.74 -14.84 -31.85
CA ARG A 50 -15.09 -14.68 -32.36
C ARG A 50 -15.83 -16.01 -32.26
N VAL A 51 -16.96 -16.01 -31.55
CA VAL A 51 -17.79 -17.19 -31.31
C VAL A 51 -19.03 -17.17 -32.22
N PRO A 52 -19.55 -18.33 -32.64
CA PRO A 52 -20.69 -18.41 -33.56
C PRO A 52 -22.00 -17.93 -32.93
N GLU A 53 -22.16 -18.10 -31.61
CA GLU A 53 -23.33 -17.67 -30.85
C GLU A 53 -22.94 -16.67 -29.78
N LYS A 54 -23.84 -15.73 -29.47
CA LYS A 54 -23.63 -14.79 -28.38
C LYS A 54 -23.43 -15.54 -27.07
N THR A 55 -22.42 -15.15 -26.30
CA THR A 55 -22.25 -15.66 -24.93
C THR A 55 -23.46 -15.31 -24.06
N ALA A 56 -23.79 -16.12 -23.05
CA ALA A 56 -24.90 -15.80 -22.14
C ALA A 56 -24.76 -14.46 -21.38
N VAL A 57 -23.54 -13.97 -21.19
CA VAL A 57 -23.25 -12.68 -20.56
C VAL A 57 -21.92 -12.13 -21.08
N ALA A 58 -21.86 -10.81 -21.27
CA ALA A 58 -20.63 -10.10 -21.61
C ALA A 58 -20.42 -8.89 -20.69
N TRP A 59 -19.26 -8.27 -20.84
CA TRP A 59 -18.89 -7.01 -20.20
C TRP A 59 -18.45 -6.02 -21.28
N ASP A 60 -18.93 -4.79 -21.17
CA ASP A 60 -18.47 -3.69 -22.02
C ASP A 60 -17.02 -3.31 -21.68
N LEU A 61 -16.45 -2.42 -22.49
CA LEU A 61 -15.10 -1.90 -22.28
C LEU A 61 -14.91 -1.14 -20.94
N ASN A 62 -15.99 -0.72 -20.28
CA ASN A 62 -15.93 -0.09 -18.95
C ASN A 62 -16.06 -1.11 -17.80
N GLY A 63 -16.29 -2.39 -18.13
CA GLY A 63 -16.49 -3.47 -17.16
C GLY A 63 -17.94 -3.63 -16.70
N ASN A 64 -18.90 -2.89 -17.27
CA ASN A 64 -20.31 -3.04 -16.96
C ASN A 64 -20.86 -4.30 -17.61
N ARG A 65 -21.77 -4.98 -16.91
CA ARG A 65 -22.43 -6.17 -17.44
C ARG A 65 -23.43 -5.77 -18.54
N VAL A 66 -23.35 -6.43 -19.69
CA VAL A 66 -24.23 -6.21 -20.85
C VAL A 66 -24.79 -7.52 -21.40
N GLU A 67 -25.65 -7.43 -22.42
CA GLU A 67 -26.10 -8.59 -23.20
C GLU A 67 -24.90 -9.31 -23.85
N GLY A 68 -25.10 -10.58 -24.22
CA GLY A 68 -24.07 -11.42 -24.81
C GLY A 68 -23.30 -10.80 -25.98
N SER A 69 -22.02 -11.17 -26.08
CA SER A 69 -21.14 -10.75 -27.17
C SER A 69 -20.81 -11.93 -28.09
N TYR A 70 -20.55 -11.62 -29.37
CA TYR A 70 -19.93 -12.54 -30.32
C TYR A 70 -18.41 -12.64 -30.14
N TYR A 71 -17.82 -11.89 -29.21
CA TYR A 71 -16.42 -11.97 -28.85
C TYR A 71 -16.29 -12.49 -27.43
N ALA A 72 -15.44 -13.48 -27.23
CA ALA A 72 -15.26 -14.09 -25.92
C ALA A 72 -13.82 -14.48 -25.66
N TYR A 73 -13.41 -14.35 -24.40
CA TYR A 73 -12.22 -15.02 -23.94
C TYR A 73 -12.41 -16.54 -23.96
N ALA A 74 -11.43 -17.27 -24.53
CA ALA A 74 -11.34 -18.72 -24.40
C ALA A 74 -9.89 -19.19 -24.14
N PRO A 75 -9.68 -20.33 -23.47
CA PRO A 75 -8.36 -20.93 -23.34
C PRO A 75 -7.78 -21.36 -24.71
N LEU A 76 -6.45 -21.38 -24.86
CA LEU A 76 -5.81 -21.73 -26.13
C LEU A 76 -6.09 -23.17 -26.59
N CYS A 77 -6.46 -24.09 -25.69
CA CYS A 77 -6.90 -25.43 -26.08
C CYS A 77 -8.23 -25.45 -26.88
N MET A 78 -8.87 -24.30 -27.05
CA MET A 78 -10.04 -24.11 -27.91
C MET A 78 -9.72 -23.31 -29.19
N ALA A 79 -8.44 -23.04 -29.48
CA ALA A 79 -8.05 -22.17 -30.59
C ALA A 79 -8.53 -22.69 -31.95
N ASP A 80 -8.56 -24.00 -32.17
CA ASP A 80 -8.98 -24.59 -33.45
C ASP A 80 -10.50 -24.50 -33.69
N LYS A 81 -11.28 -24.10 -32.69
CA LYS A 81 -12.75 -24.06 -32.76
C LYS A 81 -13.31 -22.72 -33.22
N PHE A 82 -12.52 -21.65 -33.08
CA PHE A 82 -13.00 -20.28 -33.22
C PHE A 82 -11.97 -19.41 -33.90
N GLU A 83 -12.43 -18.38 -34.61
CA GLU A 83 -11.53 -17.39 -35.21
C GLU A 83 -10.87 -16.56 -34.09
N MET A 84 -9.53 -16.58 -34.03
CA MET A 84 -8.77 -15.79 -33.07
C MET A 84 -8.74 -14.33 -33.50
N VAL A 85 -9.14 -13.43 -32.60
CA VAL A 85 -9.26 -12.00 -32.88
C VAL A 85 -8.15 -11.19 -32.22
N LEU A 86 -7.72 -11.57 -31.00
CA LEU A 86 -6.60 -10.95 -30.29
C LEU A 86 -5.75 -12.02 -29.62
N SER A 87 -4.51 -12.21 -30.08
CA SER A 87 -3.57 -13.20 -29.58
C SER A 87 -2.78 -12.72 -28.35
N PRO A 88 -2.15 -13.64 -27.58
CA PRO A 88 -1.19 -13.28 -26.53
C PRO A 88 -0.05 -12.39 -27.04
N GLU A 89 0.50 -12.70 -28.21
CA GLU A 89 1.62 -12.00 -28.82
C GLU A 89 1.23 -10.57 -29.20
N GLU A 90 0.03 -10.38 -29.75
CA GLU A 90 -0.50 -9.07 -30.10
C GLU A 90 -0.79 -8.20 -28.87
N LEU A 91 -1.29 -8.79 -27.77
CA LEU A 91 -1.45 -8.02 -26.53
C LEU A 91 -0.09 -7.66 -25.91
N ARG A 92 0.88 -8.59 -25.95
CA ARG A 92 2.24 -8.37 -25.42
C ARG A 92 2.98 -7.25 -26.15
N SER A 93 2.82 -7.14 -27.47
CA SER A 93 3.48 -6.09 -28.26
C SER A 93 2.96 -4.68 -27.97
N LYS A 94 1.80 -4.56 -27.31
CA LYS A 94 1.18 -3.29 -26.90
C LYS A 94 1.46 -2.90 -25.45
N LEU A 95 2.18 -3.73 -24.68
CA LEU A 95 2.46 -3.41 -23.29
C LEU A 95 3.42 -2.22 -23.18
N PRO A 96 3.13 -1.24 -22.31
CA PRO A 96 4.12 -0.21 -21.99
C PRO A 96 5.24 -0.81 -21.12
N GLU A 97 6.36 -0.10 -21.04
CA GLU A 97 7.38 -0.38 -20.02
C GLU A 97 6.88 0.11 -18.66
N TRP A 98 6.44 -0.83 -17.81
CA TRP A 98 6.16 -0.55 -16.41
C TRP A 98 7.43 -0.68 -15.55
N PRO A 99 7.56 0.09 -14.46
CA PRO A 99 8.72 -0.01 -13.59
C PRO A 99 8.75 -1.34 -12.85
N TYR A 100 9.96 -1.84 -12.60
CA TYR A 100 10.16 -2.97 -11.69
C TYR A 100 9.92 -2.56 -10.24
N PHE A 101 9.36 -3.47 -9.45
CA PHE A 101 9.24 -3.37 -8.00
C PHE A 101 10.09 -4.48 -7.40
N ILE A 102 11.27 -4.10 -6.92
CA ILE A 102 12.33 -5.00 -6.49
C ILE A 102 12.23 -5.25 -4.98
N ILE A 103 12.31 -6.52 -4.62
CA ILE A 103 12.46 -6.99 -3.24
C ILE A 103 13.81 -7.71 -3.15
N ASP A 104 14.73 -7.15 -2.37
CA ASP A 104 16.11 -7.60 -2.27
C ASP A 104 16.30 -8.62 -1.14
N LEU A 105 16.62 -9.87 -1.47
CA LEU A 105 16.82 -10.94 -0.49
C LEU A 105 18.29 -11.20 -0.13
N GLN A 106 19.23 -10.29 -0.41
CA GLN A 106 20.64 -10.47 -0.04
C GLN A 106 20.86 -10.71 1.46
N LEU A 107 19.98 -10.16 2.32
CA LEU A 107 20.03 -10.36 3.77
C LEU A 107 19.11 -11.49 4.26
N TRP A 108 18.65 -12.36 3.38
CA TRP A 108 17.75 -13.48 3.71
C TRP A 108 18.24 -14.32 4.89
N ASN A 109 19.54 -14.64 4.92
CA ASN A 109 20.14 -15.48 5.96
C ASN A 109 20.17 -14.83 7.35
N LYS A 110 19.92 -13.52 7.47
CA LYS A 110 19.80 -12.83 8.76
C LYS A 110 18.41 -12.98 9.38
N HIS A 111 17.43 -13.44 8.61
CA HIS A 111 16.06 -13.62 9.09
C HIS A 111 15.91 -14.95 9.83
N THR A 112 15.12 -14.94 10.90
CA THR A 112 14.61 -16.18 11.49
C THR A 112 13.65 -16.88 10.53
N GLN A 113 13.44 -18.19 10.71
CA GLN A 113 12.50 -18.97 9.89
C GLN A 113 11.07 -18.40 9.88
N LYS A 114 10.64 -17.85 11.02
CA LYS A 114 9.33 -17.19 11.13
C LYS A 114 9.26 -15.89 10.31
N GLU A 115 10.36 -15.13 10.25
CA GLU A 115 10.44 -13.91 9.45
C GLU A 115 10.53 -14.23 7.96
N LYS A 116 11.32 -15.23 7.56
CA LYS A 116 11.37 -15.75 6.19
C LYS A 116 9.98 -16.10 5.66
N GLY A 117 9.19 -16.85 6.43
CA GLY A 117 7.80 -17.16 6.09
C GLY A 117 6.90 -15.92 5.91
N LYS A 118 7.10 -14.88 6.74
CA LYS A 118 6.38 -13.60 6.59
C LYS A 118 6.83 -12.82 5.35
N VAL A 119 8.11 -12.87 4.99
CA VAL A 119 8.63 -12.24 3.76
C VAL A 119 8.02 -12.92 2.54
N CYS A 120 8.04 -14.26 2.45
CA CYS A 120 7.39 -15.01 1.36
C CYS A 120 5.91 -14.68 1.23
N LEU A 121 5.17 -14.61 2.34
CA LEU A 121 3.77 -14.22 2.33
C LEU A 121 3.56 -12.80 1.78
N GLN A 122 4.39 -11.84 2.19
CA GLN A 122 4.32 -10.47 1.71
C GLN A 122 4.69 -10.35 0.23
N ILE A 123 5.67 -11.11 -0.25
CA ILE A 123 6.01 -11.18 -1.70
C ILE A 123 4.81 -11.72 -2.48
N ASN A 124 4.15 -12.78 -2.00
CA ASN A 124 2.99 -13.36 -2.69
C ASN A 124 1.81 -12.37 -2.74
N GLN A 125 1.57 -11.66 -1.64
CA GLN A 125 0.57 -10.57 -1.59
C GLN A 125 0.94 -9.40 -2.51
N SER A 126 2.24 -9.12 -2.67
CA SER A 126 2.75 -8.08 -3.57
C SER A 126 2.51 -8.45 -5.04
N TYR A 127 2.73 -9.72 -5.40
CA TYR A 127 2.37 -10.22 -6.73
C TYR A 127 0.88 -10.07 -6.99
N GLY A 128 0.03 -10.41 -6.01
CA GLY A 128 -1.42 -10.22 -6.12
C GLY A 128 -1.81 -8.77 -6.43
N LEU A 129 -1.18 -7.80 -5.76
CA LEU A 129 -1.40 -6.38 -6.03
C LEU A 129 -0.94 -5.98 -7.44
N LEU A 130 0.28 -6.35 -7.85
CA LEU A 130 0.77 -5.99 -9.18
C LEU A 130 -0.04 -6.64 -10.29
N ARG A 131 -0.51 -7.88 -10.11
CA ARG A 131 -1.41 -8.55 -11.06
C ARG A 131 -2.75 -7.83 -11.20
N ASP A 132 -3.20 -7.10 -10.19
CA ASP A 132 -4.45 -6.35 -10.24
C ASP A 132 -4.32 -5.00 -11.00
N TYR A 133 -3.10 -4.55 -11.32
CA TYR A 133 -2.82 -3.34 -12.13
C TYR A 133 -2.06 -3.61 -13.44
N PHE A 134 -1.02 -4.44 -13.41
CA PHE A 134 -0.09 -4.74 -14.50
C PHE A 134 -0.12 -6.24 -14.83
N THR A 135 1.03 -6.89 -15.09
CA THR A 135 1.09 -8.33 -15.42
C THR A 135 1.48 -9.21 -14.24
N GLY A 136 2.10 -8.63 -13.22
CA GLY A 136 2.75 -9.31 -12.10
C GLY A 136 4.25 -9.58 -12.33
N ARG A 137 4.74 -9.55 -13.57
CA ARG A 137 6.16 -9.76 -13.90
C ARG A 137 7.05 -8.60 -13.47
N GLU A 138 6.44 -7.44 -13.22
CA GLU A 138 7.09 -6.25 -12.70
C GLU A 138 7.61 -6.47 -11.26
N LEU A 139 7.08 -7.47 -10.55
CA LEU A 139 7.65 -7.89 -9.27
C LEU A 139 8.96 -8.62 -9.52
N ALA A 140 10.06 -8.02 -9.11
CA ALA A 140 11.39 -8.60 -9.17
C ALA A 140 11.86 -9.01 -7.78
N VAL A 141 12.38 -10.23 -7.64
CA VAL A 141 12.99 -10.72 -6.41
C VAL A 141 14.45 -11.06 -6.71
N THR A 142 15.36 -10.26 -6.18
CA THR A 142 16.82 -10.41 -6.34
C THR A 142 17.41 -11.13 -5.13
N GLY A 143 18.58 -11.77 -5.28
CA GLY A 143 19.11 -12.67 -4.25
C GLY A 143 18.22 -13.90 -4.01
N ALA A 144 17.45 -14.32 -5.02
CA ALA A 144 16.44 -15.37 -4.91
C ALA A 144 17.06 -16.79 -4.78
N ASN A 145 17.50 -17.13 -3.57
CA ASN A 145 18.08 -18.43 -3.25
C ASN A 145 17.07 -19.60 -3.27
N GLU A 146 17.59 -20.82 -3.18
CA GLU A 146 16.81 -22.07 -3.21
C GLU A 146 15.80 -22.16 -2.05
N GLU A 147 16.21 -21.82 -0.82
CA GLU A 147 15.31 -21.84 0.36
C GLU A 147 14.10 -20.91 0.18
N PHE A 148 14.29 -19.71 -0.40
CA PHE A 148 13.18 -18.84 -0.76
C PHE A 148 12.24 -19.51 -1.76
N ARG A 149 12.77 -20.12 -2.82
CA ARG A 149 11.97 -20.78 -3.87
C ARG A 149 11.14 -21.94 -3.30
N GLU A 150 11.68 -22.68 -2.33
CA GLU A 150 10.96 -23.76 -1.63
C GLU A 150 9.86 -23.22 -0.71
N MET A 151 10.15 -22.13 0.02
CA MET A 151 9.20 -21.52 0.96
C MET A 151 8.11 -20.68 0.27
N PHE A 152 8.34 -20.24 -0.95
CA PHE A 152 7.44 -19.33 -1.66
C PHE A 152 6.29 -20.09 -2.36
N HIS A 153 5.09 -19.99 -1.78
CA HIS A 153 3.87 -20.60 -2.34
C HIS A 153 3.14 -19.70 -3.37
N GLY A 154 3.89 -18.94 -4.16
CA GLY A 154 3.35 -18.11 -5.25
C GLY A 154 3.81 -18.60 -6.64
N PRO A 155 3.32 -17.99 -7.73
CA PRO A 155 3.68 -18.41 -9.08
C PRO A 155 5.04 -17.87 -9.50
N LEU A 156 6.11 -18.66 -9.27
CA LEU A 156 7.48 -18.32 -9.69
C LEU A 156 7.60 -18.06 -11.20
N ASP A 157 6.74 -18.67 -12.02
CA ASP A 157 6.68 -18.48 -13.48
C ASP A 157 6.06 -17.13 -13.91
N ARG A 158 5.46 -16.39 -12.97
CA ARG A 158 4.77 -15.12 -13.24
C ARG A 158 5.42 -13.90 -12.60
N ILE A 159 6.46 -14.10 -11.79
CA ILE A 159 7.30 -13.04 -11.23
C ILE A 159 8.69 -13.09 -11.86
N THR A 160 9.46 -12.02 -11.73
CA THR A 160 10.87 -12.01 -12.16
C THR A 160 11.74 -12.42 -10.98
N THR A 161 12.41 -13.57 -11.06
CA THR A 161 13.41 -13.97 -10.06
C THR A 161 14.81 -13.82 -10.61
N TYR A 162 15.74 -13.39 -9.75
CA TYR A 162 17.15 -13.24 -10.09
C TYR A 162 18.01 -13.70 -8.91
N GLU A 163 18.94 -14.60 -9.15
CA GLU A 163 19.76 -15.20 -8.09
C GLU A 163 20.87 -14.28 -7.62
N GLY A 164 21.39 -13.44 -8.52
CA GLY A 164 22.47 -12.51 -8.25
C GLY A 164 22.04 -11.25 -7.48
N PRO A 165 23.00 -10.32 -7.28
CA PRO A 165 22.77 -9.05 -6.60
C PRO A 165 21.87 -8.11 -7.42
N THR A 166 21.19 -7.20 -6.73
CA THR A 166 20.30 -6.21 -7.36
C THR A 166 21.03 -5.33 -8.39
N ALA A 167 22.28 -4.95 -8.14
CA ALA A 167 23.06 -4.13 -9.05
C ALA A 167 23.27 -4.79 -10.43
N GLU A 168 23.52 -6.10 -10.46
CA GLU A 168 23.70 -6.85 -11.71
C GLU A 168 22.39 -6.98 -12.47
N PHE A 169 21.30 -7.32 -11.78
CA PHE A 169 19.95 -7.33 -12.35
C PHE A 169 19.61 -5.99 -13.03
N LEU A 170 19.88 -4.87 -12.37
CA LEU A 170 19.62 -3.53 -12.91
C LEU A 170 20.45 -3.26 -14.17
N LYS A 171 21.74 -3.61 -14.16
CA LYS A 171 22.63 -3.47 -15.33
C LYS A 171 22.17 -4.32 -16.52
N GLU A 172 21.79 -5.57 -16.30
CA GLU A 172 21.25 -6.45 -17.34
C GLU A 172 19.96 -5.89 -17.97
N ARG A 173 19.17 -5.15 -17.20
CA ARG A 173 17.95 -4.47 -17.66
C ARG A 173 18.20 -3.07 -18.23
N GLY A 174 19.45 -2.61 -18.26
CA GLY A 174 19.79 -1.26 -18.72
C GLY A 174 19.18 -0.16 -17.84
N ILE A 175 19.07 -0.41 -16.53
CA ILE A 175 18.55 0.53 -15.54
C ILE A 175 19.74 1.08 -14.74
N ASP A 176 19.98 2.38 -14.86
CA ASP A 176 21.08 3.11 -14.22
C ASP A 176 20.62 4.00 -13.06
N GLU A 177 19.31 4.22 -12.90
CA GLU A 177 18.72 5.01 -11.83
C GLU A 177 17.50 4.30 -11.19
N VAL A 178 17.44 4.32 -9.86
CA VAL A 178 16.38 3.69 -9.07
C VAL A 178 15.88 4.59 -7.94
N VAL A 179 14.66 4.32 -7.47
CA VAL A 179 14.17 4.85 -6.19
C VAL A 179 14.30 3.77 -5.12
N LEU A 180 15.00 4.07 -4.03
CA LEU A 180 15.12 3.20 -2.86
C LEU A 180 14.21 3.72 -1.75
N LEU A 181 13.26 2.89 -1.32
CA LEU A 181 12.35 3.22 -0.23
C LEU A 181 13.07 3.00 1.10
N ASP A 182 13.36 4.10 1.78
CA ASP A 182 14.10 4.12 3.03
C ASP A 182 13.38 5.03 4.04
N PRO A 183 12.89 4.50 5.18
CA PRO A 183 12.20 5.30 6.19
C PRO A 183 13.08 6.38 6.81
N TRP A 184 14.41 6.28 6.66
CA TRP A 184 15.39 7.25 7.17
C TRP A 184 15.82 8.30 6.15
N ALA A 185 15.32 8.24 4.91
CA ALA A 185 15.67 9.20 3.87
C ALA A 185 15.22 10.63 4.23
N ASP A 186 15.97 11.63 3.77
CA ASP A 186 15.63 13.03 3.97
C ASP A 186 14.43 13.45 3.09
N GLU A 187 14.43 13.02 1.83
CA GLU A 187 13.43 13.38 0.83
C GLU A 187 12.20 12.47 0.86
N VAL A 188 11.03 13.06 0.65
CA VAL A 188 9.74 12.37 0.60
C VAL A 188 9.45 11.92 -0.82
N LEU A 189 8.94 10.70 -1.01
CA LEU A 189 8.51 10.20 -2.31
C LEU A 189 7.45 11.13 -2.94
N SER A 190 7.60 11.45 -4.22
CA SER A 190 6.69 12.35 -4.94
C SER A 190 6.49 11.92 -6.39
N GLU A 191 5.58 12.59 -7.11
CA GLU A 191 5.34 12.32 -8.53
C GLU A 191 6.59 12.52 -9.40
N LYS A 192 7.54 13.35 -8.96
CA LYS A 192 8.83 13.56 -9.64
C LYS A 192 9.74 12.34 -9.64
N ASP A 193 9.40 11.33 -8.84
CA ASP A 193 10.15 10.08 -8.70
C ASP A 193 9.52 8.94 -9.50
N PHE A 194 8.40 9.18 -10.20
CA PHE A 194 7.66 8.15 -10.94
C PHE A 194 8.15 7.93 -12.38
N ASP A 195 9.15 8.69 -12.80
CA ASP A 195 9.88 8.55 -14.06
C ASP A 195 10.88 7.39 -14.06
N VAL A 196 11.25 6.88 -12.87
CA VAL A 196 12.25 5.80 -12.76
C VAL A 196 11.71 4.46 -13.24
N LYS A 197 12.63 3.62 -13.74
CA LYS A 197 12.32 2.27 -14.23
C LYS A 197 12.30 1.20 -13.13
N ALA A 198 12.70 1.53 -11.90
CA ALA A 198 12.68 0.58 -10.79
C ALA A 198 12.53 1.25 -9.41
N PHE A 199 11.73 0.60 -8.55
CA PHE A 199 11.57 0.90 -7.14
C PHE A 199 12.08 -0.28 -6.30
N ILE A 200 12.96 -0.04 -5.34
CA ILE A 200 13.41 -1.03 -4.37
C ILE A 200 12.61 -0.83 -3.09
N ILE A 201 11.69 -1.75 -2.80
CA ILE A 201 10.60 -1.57 -1.82
C ILE A 201 10.71 -2.44 -0.57
N GLY A 202 11.73 -3.29 -0.46
CA GLY A 202 11.96 -4.07 0.75
C GLY A 202 12.88 -5.26 0.58
N GLY A 203 12.83 -6.16 1.56
CA GLY A 203 13.72 -7.33 1.70
C GLY A 203 14.73 -7.21 2.86
N ILE A 204 14.71 -6.06 3.53
CA ILE A 204 15.48 -5.79 4.74
C ILE A 204 14.53 -5.64 5.93
N VAL A 205 14.81 -6.38 6.99
CA VAL A 205 14.18 -6.18 8.29
C VAL A 205 14.95 -5.13 9.08
N ASP A 206 14.42 -3.91 9.12
CA ASP A 206 14.84 -2.87 10.10
C ASP A 206 14.11 -3.07 11.46
N THR A 207 13.74 -4.30 11.82
CA THR A 207 13.25 -4.64 13.17
C THR A 207 14.34 -5.40 13.93
N GLY A 208 15.12 -4.68 14.73
CA GLY A 208 16.22 -5.26 15.51
C GLY A 208 17.21 -4.21 16.03
N HIS A 209 18.37 -4.67 16.49
CA HIS A 209 19.46 -3.82 16.98
C HIS A 209 20.20 -3.05 15.87
N ASP A 210 20.16 -3.53 14.62
CA ASP A 210 20.86 -2.92 13.48
C ASP A 210 19.95 -2.00 12.65
N LYS A 211 19.74 -0.77 13.13
CA LYS A 211 18.77 0.20 12.57
C LYS A 211 19.17 0.88 11.24
N LYS A 212 20.07 0.32 10.43
CA LYS A 212 20.64 1.01 9.24
C LYS A 212 21.07 0.07 8.12
N LEU A 213 20.28 -0.95 7.81
CA LEU A 213 20.61 -1.88 6.72
C LEU A 213 20.16 -1.34 5.35
N THR A 214 19.01 -0.66 5.28
CA THR A 214 18.51 -0.01 4.05
C THR A 214 19.47 1.05 3.46
N PRO A 215 20.07 1.95 4.26
CA PRO A 215 21.11 2.86 3.79
C PRO A 215 22.29 2.17 3.08
N LYS A 216 22.72 1.00 3.57
CA LYS A 216 23.88 0.27 3.04
C LYS A 216 23.64 -0.29 1.64
N ILE A 217 22.41 -0.75 1.35
CA ILE A 217 22.05 -1.15 -0.02
C ILE A 217 22.18 0.03 -0.97
N GLY A 218 21.79 1.23 -0.53
CA GLY A 218 22.00 2.45 -1.32
C GLY A 218 23.48 2.68 -1.65
N GLU A 219 24.35 2.59 -0.65
CA GLU A 219 25.80 2.74 -0.82
C GLU A 219 26.40 1.66 -1.76
N GLU A 220 25.94 0.41 -1.65
CA GLU A 220 26.37 -0.69 -2.53
C GLU A 220 25.95 -0.47 -3.99
N LEU A 221 24.72 0.00 -4.22
CA LEU A 221 24.23 0.33 -5.56
C LEU A 221 24.99 1.52 -6.18
N GLU A 222 25.23 2.58 -5.40
CA GLU A 222 26.01 3.72 -5.85
C GLU A 222 27.46 3.33 -6.16
N GLY A 223 28.09 2.50 -5.32
CA GLY A 223 29.41 1.94 -5.57
C GLY A 223 29.47 1.08 -6.84
N ALA A 224 28.35 0.47 -7.24
CA ALA A 224 28.21 -0.28 -8.49
C ALA A 224 27.90 0.61 -9.71
N GLY A 225 27.79 1.94 -9.54
CA GLY A 225 27.51 2.90 -10.61
C GLY A 225 26.02 3.12 -10.88
N ILE A 226 25.13 2.73 -9.97
CA ILE A 226 23.69 2.96 -10.07
C ILE A 226 23.32 4.21 -9.25
N LYS A 227 22.62 5.16 -9.85
CA LYS A 227 22.12 6.35 -9.15
C LYS A 227 20.92 5.99 -8.28
N VAL A 228 20.97 6.38 -7.00
CA VAL A 228 19.93 6.02 -6.01
C VAL A 228 19.21 7.25 -5.49
N ARG A 229 17.91 7.37 -5.82
CA ARG A 229 17.00 8.34 -5.19
C ARG A 229 16.42 7.74 -3.90
N ARG A 230 17.01 8.04 -2.75
CA ARG A 230 16.47 7.60 -1.45
C ARG A 230 15.21 8.40 -1.10
N ARG A 231 14.11 7.70 -0.81
CA ARG A 231 12.81 8.33 -0.52
C ARG A 231 12.13 7.68 0.68
N LYS A 232 11.51 8.50 1.54
CA LYS A 232 10.60 8.03 2.58
C LYS A 232 9.14 8.24 2.19
N ILE A 233 8.28 7.37 2.69
CA ILE A 233 6.82 7.57 2.67
C ILE A 233 6.42 8.12 4.04
N VAL A 234 5.54 9.13 4.04
CA VAL A 234 5.10 9.83 5.25
C VAL A 234 3.58 9.93 5.28
N LEU A 235 3.04 10.08 6.48
CA LEU A 235 1.65 10.48 6.70
C LEU A 235 1.69 11.86 7.36
N ARG A 236 1.19 12.91 6.70
CA ARG A 236 1.25 14.30 7.18
C ARG A 236 2.65 14.70 7.69
N GLY A 237 3.68 14.41 6.87
CA GLY A 237 5.07 14.77 7.16
C GLY A 237 5.82 13.89 8.16
N ASP A 238 5.22 12.79 8.63
CA ASP A 238 5.83 11.90 9.63
C ASP A 238 5.70 10.43 9.22
N VAL A 239 6.77 9.66 9.38
CA VAL A 239 6.78 8.20 9.10
C VAL A 239 5.91 7.41 10.08
N THR A 240 5.60 7.97 11.26
CA THR A 240 4.78 7.29 12.26
C THR A 240 3.36 7.09 11.74
N GLY A 241 2.91 5.84 11.68
CA GLY A 241 1.59 5.48 11.15
C GLY A 241 1.60 5.00 9.71
N VAL A 242 2.73 5.08 9.02
CA VAL A 242 2.93 4.42 7.73
C VAL A 242 3.16 2.91 7.99
N PRO A 243 2.50 2.01 7.23
CA PRO A 243 2.77 0.58 7.28
C PRO A 243 4.23 0.24 6.95
N ASP A 244 4.75 -0.83 7.54
CA ASP A 244 6.13 -1.33 7.29
C ASP A 244 6.17 -2.57 6.39
N ARG A 245 5.03 -3.21 6.14
CA ARG A 245 4.95 -4.41 5.30
C ARG A 245 5.15 -4.11 3.82
N ILE A 246 5.92 -4.95 3.13
CA ILE A 246 6.33 -4.77 1.72
C ILE A 246 5.12 -4.60 0.81
N ASN A 247 4.11 -5.48 0.92
CA ASN A 247 2.91 -5.40 0.11
C ASN A 247 2.06 -4.16 0.41
N ARG A 248 2.14 -3.61 1.62
CA ARG A 248 1.43 -2.37 1.97
C ARG A 248 2.15 -1.15 1.38
N ILE A 249 3.48 -1.12 1.44
CA ILE A 249 4.31 -0.10 0.79
C ILE A 249 4.06 -0.09 -0.73
N LEU A 250 4.12 -1.26 -1.37
CA LEU A 250 3.79 -1.40 -2.79
C LEU A 250 2.39 -0.90 -3.10
N GLY A 251 1.40 -1.26 -2.29
CA GLY A 251 0.03 -0.78 -2.44
C GLY A 251 -0.09 0.74 -2.42
N ILE A 252 0.63 1.41 -1.50
CA ILE A 252 0.69 2.88 -1.43
C ILE A 252 1.27 3.45 -2.72
N ILE A 253 2.40 2.90 -3.19
CA ILE A 253 3.04 3.37 -4.43
C ILE A 253 2.11 3.20 -5.63
N LEU A 254 1.45 2.04 -5.78
CA LEU A 254 0.51 1.79 -6.88
C LEU A 254 -0.67 2.76 -6.87
N LYS A 255 -1.21 3.12 -5.69
CA LYS A 255 -2.28 4.13 -5.57
C LYS A 255 -1.82 5.52 -6.03
N MET A 256 -0.61 5.91 -5.69
CA MET A 256 -0.06 7.19 -6.14
C MET A 256 0.26 7.16 -7.65
N LEU A 257 0.94 6.11 -8.11
CA LEU A 257 1.46 5.97 -9.47
C LEU A 257 0.36 5.77 -10.53
N VAL A 258 -0.66 4.98 -10.20
CA VAL A 258 -1.71 4.59 -11.15
C VAL A 258 -2.97 5.43 -10.97
N GLU A 259 -3.44 5.59 -9.73
CA GLU A 259 -4.70 6.30 -9.44
C GLU A 259 -4.51 7.79 -9.18
N GLY A 260 -3.26 8.29 -9.11
CA GLY A 260 -2.97 9.70 -8.86
C GLY A 260 -3.39 10.18 -7.46
N LYS A 261 -3.54 9.26 -6.51
CA LYS A 261 -3.91 9.62 -5.13
C LYS A 261 -2.78 10.33 -4.42
N SER A 262 -3.13 11.23 -3.50
CA SER A 262 -2.15 11.81 -2.60
C SER A 262 -1.55 10.74 -1.68
N MET A 263 -0.33 10.99 -1.17
CA MET A 263 0.34 10.07 -0.25
C MET A 263 -0.50 9.80 1.00
N ASP A 264 -1.14 10.82 1.57
CA ASP A 264 -1.96 10.67 2.78
C ASP A 264 -3.18 9.75 2.53
N GLU A 265 -3.86 9.91 1.39
CA GLU A 265 -4.98 9.04 1.00
C GLU A 265 -4.53 7.61 0.75
N ALA A 266 -3.41 7.43 0.03
CA ALA A 266 -2.84 6.12 -0.24
C ALA A 266 -2.41 5.41 1.05
N VAL A 267 -1.73 6.10 1.97
CA VAL A 267 -1.36 5.58 3.29
C VAL A 267 -2.61 5.22 4.09
N TYR A 268 -3.63 6.07 4.12
CA TYR A 268 -4.88 5.81 4.84
C TYR A 268 -5.54 4.50 4.38
N GLU A 269 -5.60 4.23 3.08
CA GLU A 269 -6.21 2.99 2.55
C GLU A 269 -5.48 1.72 3.01
N PHE A 270 -4.15 1.76 3.06
CA PHE A 270 -3.30 0.64 3.44
C PHE A 270 -2.94 0.59 4.92
N GLN A 271 -3.32 1.61 5.71
CA GLN A 271 -3.00 1.69 7.13
C GLN A 271 -3.67 0.56 7.93
N GLU A 272 -2.87 -0.18 8.71
CA GLU A 272 -3.39 -1.15 9.67
C GLU A 272 -3.72 -0.46 11.00
N PRO A 273 -4.74 -0.93 11.75
CA PRO A 273 -5.13 -0.31 13.02
C PRO A 273 -3.98 -0.16 14.02
N LEU A 274 -2.98 -1.06 13.97
CA LEU A 274 -1.77 -0.96 14.80
C LEU A 274 -0.98 0.34 14.52
N HIS A 275 -0.68 0.62 13.25
CA HIS A 275 0.06 1.82 12.84
C HIS A 275 -0.76 3.09 13.10
N ALA A 276 -2.07 3.05 12.82
CA ALA A 276 -2.98 4.16 13.14
C ALA A 276 -2.92 4.52 14.64
N ARG A 277 -2.94 3.50 15.53
CA ARG A 277 -2.78 3.71 16.98
C ARG A 277 -1.39 4.23 17.36
N TRP A 278 -0.31 3.81 16.70
CA TRP A 278 1.02 4.38 16.97
C TRP A 278 1.06 5.87 16.65
N ARG A 279 0.48 6.29 15.53
CA ARG A 279 0.36 7.71 15.21
C ARG A 279 -0.55 8.44 16.19
N LEU A 280 -1.69 7.85 16.56
CA LEU A 280 -2.59 8.43 17.54
C LEU A 280 -1.92 8.66 18.91
N ARG A 281 -1.05 7.74 19.36
CA ARG A 281 -0.25 7.90 20.59
C ARG A 281 0.68 9.10 20.54
N LYS A 282 1.18 9.45 19.35
CA LYS A 282 2.05 10.60 19.12
C LYS A 282 1.25 11.91 19.06
N GLU A 283 0.04 11.89 18.49
CA GLU A 283 -0.76 13.10 18.28
C GLU A 283 -1.57 13.53 19.51
N LEU A 284 -2.21 12.60 20.23
CA LEU A 284 -3.06 12.94 21.38
C LEU A 284 -2.37 13.77 22.48
N PRO A 285 -1.12 13.44 22.91
CA PRO A 285 -0.41 14.23 23.90
C PRO A 285 -0.20 15.69 23.54
N LYS A 286 -0.09 16.02 22.25
CA LYS A 286 0.13 17.39 21.76
C LYS A 286 -1.10 18.28 21.98
N ARG A 287 -2.29 17.68 22.09
CA ARG A 287 -3.57 18.37 22.31
C ARG A 287 -4.06 18.28 23.75
N ALA A 288 -3.31 17.61 24.63
CA ALA A 288 -3.72 17.40 26.02
C ALA A 288 -3.49 18.64 26.88
N THR A 289 -4.55 19.10 27.55
CA THR A 289 -4.49 20.15 28.58
C THR A 289 -4.33 19.52 29.95
N ARG A 290 -3.41 20.05 30.77
CA ARG A 290 -3.19 19.57 32.14
C ARG A 290 -4.07 20.34 33.11
N TYR A 291 -4.92 19.63 33.84
CA TYR A 291 -5.70 20.16 34.94
C TYR A 291 -5.13 19.66 36.27
N MET A 292 -5.05 20.54 37.27
CA MET A 292 -4.72 20.13 38.63
C MET A 292 -5.95 20.36 39.50
N VAL A 293 -6.52 19.27 40.01
CA VAL A 293 -7.72 19.26 40.85
C VAL A 293 -7.33 18.57 42.15
N ASP A 294 -7.40 19.30 43.26
CA ASP A 294 -7.09 18.78 44.59
C ASP A 294 -5.72 18.05 44.67
N GLY A 295 -4.68 18.69 44.12
CA GLY A 295 -3.33 18.13 44.07
C GLY A 295 -3.11 17.00 43.06
N LYS A 296 -4.17 16.42 42.47
CA LYS A 296 -4.07 15.41 41.41
C LYS A 296 -4.04 16.06 40.02
N THR A 297 -3.17 15.53 39.15
CA THR A 297 -3.06 15.99 37.76
C THR A 297 -3.88 15.11 36.83
N TYR A 298 -4.72 15.73 36.01
CA TYR A 298 -5.48 15.09 34.95
C TYR A 298 -5.05 15.64 33.60
N ARG A 299 -4.81 14.77 32.64
CA ARG A 299 -4.52 15.15 31.26
C ARG A 299 -5.78 14.96 30.43
N VAL A 300 -6.35 16.07 29.96
CA VAL A 300 -7.65 16.09 29.32
C VAL A 300 -7.51 16.45 27.86
N VAL A 301 -8.22 15.72 27.00
CA VAL A 301 -8.34 15.99 25.55
C VAL A 301 -9.81 16.14 25.17
N GLU A 302 -10.09 16.86 24.06
CA GLU A 302 -11.46 16.93 23.53
C GLU A 302 -11.87 15.57 22.96
N LYS A 303 -13.11 15.15 23.24
CA LYS A 303 -13.67 13.91 22.69
C LYS A 303 -13.81 13.99 21.17
N GLU A 304 -14.11 15.18 20.66
CA GLU A 304 -14.29 15.52 19.24
C GLU A 304 -12.98 15.36 18.43
N LEU A 305 -11.82 15.21 19.08
CA LEU A 305 -10.57 14.85 18.39
C LEU A 305 -10.69 13.50 17.67
N PHE A 306 -11.59 12.61 18.09
CA PHE A 306 -11.86 11.39 17.35
C PHE A 306 -12.36 11.68 15.93
N ASP A 307 -13.33 12.59 15.78
CA ASP A 307 -13.89 12.98 14.48
C ASP A 307 -12.88 13.74 13.61
N GLU A 308 -11.95 14.47 14.23
CA GLU A 308 -10.85 15.13 13.54
C GLU A 308 -9.85 14.11 13.00
N TYR A 309 -9.43 13.16 13.84
CA TYR A 309 -8.41 12.18 13.48
C TYR A 309 -8.93 11.07 12.57
N SER A 310 -10.18 10.62 12.72
CA SER A 310 -10.75 9.56 11.90
C SER A 310 -10.83 9.90 10.41
N LYS A 311 -10.78 11.19 10.05
CA LYS A 311 -10.73 11.66 8.65
C LYS A 311 -9.45 11.29 7.92
N TRP A 312 -8.35 11.07 8.63
CA TRP A 312 -7.03 10.85 8.02
C TRP A 312 -6.18 9.77 8.73
N LEU A 313 -6.61 9.30 9.89
CA LEU A 313 -6.11 8.10 10.56
C LEU A 313 -7.21 7.05 10.55
N LYS A 314 -6.87 5.83 10.12
CA LYS A 314 -7.81 4.71 10.03
C LYS A 314 -8.03 4.08 11.40
N ILE A 315 -8.64 4.86 12.29
CA ILE A 315 -8.97 4.49 13.67
C ILE A 315 -10.46 4.26 13.85
N ARG A 316 -10.80 3.32 14.72
CA ARG A 316 -12.17 3.12 15.20
C ARG A 316 -12.36 3.74 16.59
N PRO A 317 -13.60 3.93 17.07
CA PRO A 317 -13.84 4.44 18.42
C PRO A 317 -13.12 3.62 19.50
N GLU A 318 -13.01 2.30 19.33
CA GLU A 318 -12.33 1.40 20.27
C GLU A 318 -10.82 1.65 20.31
N ASP A 319 -10.21 1.96 19.16
CA ASP A 319 -8.79 2.31 19.07
C ASP A 319 -8.50 3.61 19.82
N PHE A 320 -9.39 4.61 19.69
CA PHE A 320 -9.28 5.89 20.36
C PHE A 320 -9.36 5.72 21.88
N VAL A 321 -10.38 5.01 22.37
CA VAL A 321 -10.55 4.72 23.81
C VAL A 321 -9.36 3.91 24.36
N LYS A 322 -8.86 2.94 23.60
CA LYS A 322 -7.70 2.15 23.98
C LYS A 322 -6.45 3.03 24.18
N VAL A 323 -6.16 3.92 23.23
CA VAL A 323 -5.00 4.80 23.33
C VAL A 323 -5.16 5.82 24.47
N LEU A 324 -6.37 6.34 24.72
CA LEU A 324 -6.62 7.19 25.89
C LEU A 324 -6.24 6.49 27.21
N ARG A 325 -6.66 5.23 27.37
CA ARG A 325 -6.32 4.42 28.57
C ARG A 325 -4.83 4.17 28.70
N GLU A 326 -4.16 3.80 27.60
CA GLU A 326 -2.71 3.55 27.59
C GLU A 326 -1.88 4.81 27.93
N LEU A 327 -2.39 6.00 27.60
CA LEU A 327 -1.72 7.28 27.85
C LEU A 327 -2.17 8.01 29.12
N ASP A 328 -3.07 7.41 29.89
CA ASP A 328 -3.74 8.02 31.06
C ASP A 328 -4.34 9.40 30.71
N LEU A 329 -5.12 9.44 29.63
CA LEU A 329 -5.83 10.61 29.15
C LEU A 329 -7.33 10.49 29.41
N VAL A 330 -7.95 11.59 29.85
CA VAL A 330 -9.40 11.71 29.99
C VAL A 330 -9.95 12.47 28.79
N ALA A 331 -10.91 11.89 28.07
CA ALA A 331 -11.63 12.61 27.01
C ALA A 331 -12.91 13.24 27.56
N LEU A 332 -13.10 14.53 27.33
CA LEU A 332 -14.30 15.28 27.70
C LEU A 332 -14.84 16.03 26.49
N ASP A 333 -16.16 16.22 26.43
CA ASP A 333 -16.78 17.03 25.38
C ASP A 333 -16.27 18.48 25.47
N ARG A 334 -16.17 19.17 24.34
CA ARG A 334 -15.66 20.54 24.26
C ARG A 334 -16.39 21.51 25.21
N LYS A 335 -17.71 21.32 25.40
CA LYS A 335 -18.52 22.11 26.34
C LYS A 335 -18.02 22.00 27.78
N ARG A 336 -17.66 20.79 28.22
CA ARG A 336 -17.12 20.53 29.57
C ARG A 336 -15.73 21.13 29.73
N ILE A 337 -14.88 21.01 28.70
CA ILE A 337 -13.54 21.63 28.72
C ILE A 337 -13.64 23.16 28.79
N HIS A 338 -14.55 23.77 28.02
CA HIS A 338 -14.79 25.21 28.11
C HIS A 338 -15.24 25.65 29.51
N HIS A 339 -16.09 24.85 30.14
CA HIS A 339 -16.51 25.08 31.52
C HIS A 339 -15.34 24.97 32.52
N LEU A 340 -14.52 23.90 32.42
CA LEU A 340 -13.30 23.74 33.23
C LEU A 340 -12.31 24.90 33.02
N ASN A 341 -12.21 25.42 31.81
CA ASN A 341 -11.37 26.58 31.49
C ASN A 341 -11.83 27.86 32.19
N LYS A 342 -13.14 28.06 32.41
CA LYS A 342 -13.69 29.23 33.13
C LYS A 342 -13.42 29.20 34.63
N ILE A 343 -13.41 28.01 35.23
CA ILE A 343 -13.23 27.86 36.68
C ILE A 343 -11.78 27.62 37.11
N SER A 344 -10.88 27.39 36.16
CA SER A 344 -9.46 27.15 36.40
C SER A 344 -8.62 28.42 36.27
N ASN A 345 -7.51 28.47 37.01
CA ASN A 345 -6.48 29.48 36.85
C ASN A 345 -5.24 28.84 36.19
N ALA A 346 -4.70 29.48 35.16
CA ALA A 346 -3.46 29.04 34.52
C ALA A 346 -2.27 29.30 35.46
N ARG A 347 -1.46 28.28 35.73
CA ARG A 347 -0.22 28.37 36.53
C ARG A 347 0.88 27.56 35.90
N LEU A 348 2.10 28.06 35.98
CA LEU A 348 3.30 27.37 35.51
C LEU A 348 3.94 26.65 36.70
N ILE A 349 4.02 25.32 36.63
CA ILE A 349 4.56 24.46 37.69
C ILE A 349 5.64 23.58 37.08
N ARG A 350 6.88 23.69 37.56
CA ARG A 350 8.05 22.95 37.06
C ARG A 350 8.19 23.02 35.53
N GLY A 351 8.07 24.23 34.96
CA GLY A 351 8.22 24.46 33.52
C GLY A 351 7.00 24.08 32.67
N LYS A 352 5.92 23.55 33.24
CA LYS A 352 4.73 23.11 32.51
C LYS A 352 3.51 23.93 32.89
N LEU A 353 2.66 24.24 31.92
CA LEU A 353 1.41 24.95 32.14
C LEU A 353 0.33 23.99 32.68
N TYR A 354 -0.30 24.38 33.79
CA TYR A 354 -1.41 23.69 34.43
C TYR A 354 -2.60 24.64 34.57
N ARG A 355 -3.81 24.08 34.44
CA ARG A 355 -5.06 24.73 34.81
C ARG A 355 -5.49 24.24 36.18
N VAL A 356 -5.30 25.08 37.19
CA VAL A 356 -5.54 24.72 38.60
C VAL A 356 -6.96 25.08 38.99
N ILE A 357 -7.70 24.11 39.50
CA ILE A 357 -9.06 24.28 40.02
C ILE A 357 -9.00 24.13 41.53
N LEU A 358 -9.39 25.17 42.26
CA LEU A 358 -9.52 25.15 43.71
C LEU A 358 -10.93 24.68 44.08
N LEU A 359 -11.05 23.68 44.96
CA LEU A 359 -12.31 23.01 45.32
C LEU A 359 -13.46 23.96 45.71
N LYS A 360 -13.16 25.13 46.28
CA LYS A 360 -14.17 26.17 46.57
C LYS A 360 -14.99 26.61 45.35
N LYS A 361 -14.49 26.44 44.12
CA LYS A 361 -15.22 26.69 42.87
C LYS A 361 -15.87 25.43 42.26
N ALA A 362 -15.40 24.23 42.61
CA ALA A 362 -15.95 22.97 42.09
C ALA A 362 -17.26 22.57 42.79
N ALA A 363 -17.40 22.88 44.08
CA ALA A 363 -18.62 22.64 44.87
C ALA A 363 -19.85 23.41 44.36
N MET A 364 -19.66 24.54 43.67
CA MET A 364 -20.76 25.33 43.08
C MET A 364 -21.43 24.68 41.86
N LEU A 365 -20.96 23.51 41.40
CA LEU A 365 -21.42 22.88 40.15
C LEU A 365 -22.03 21.49 40.32
N CYS A 366 -21.99 20.90 41.51
CA CYS A 366 -22.75 19.69 41.82
C CYS A 366 -24.26 19.96 42.01
N TYR A 367 -24.75 21.16 41.68
CA TYR A 367 -26.14 21.57 41.89
C TYR A 367 -27.04 21.56 40.65
N ASN A 368 -26.53 21.18 39.47
CA ASN A 368 -27.35 21.02 38.25
C ASN A 368 -27.08 19.66 37.58
N CYS A 369 -27.21 18.60 38.36
CA CYS A 369 -27.33 17.22 37.85
C CYS A 369 -28.74 17.00 37.30
#